data_AF-A0A2D9QBD1-F1
#
_entry.id   AF-A0A2D9QBD1-F1
#
_cell.length_a   1.000
_cell.length_b   1.000
_cell.length_c   1.000
_cell.angle_alpha   90.00
_cell.angle_beta   90.00
_cell.angle_gamma   90.00
#
_symmetry.space_group_name_H-M   'P 1'
#
loop_
_entity.id
_entity.type
_entity.pdbx_description
1 polymer ?
#
loop_
_entity_poly.entity_id
_entity_poly.type
_entity_poly.pdbx_seq_one_letter_code
_entity_poly.pdbx_strand_id
1 'polypeptide(L)'
;MQTKIYSILLVTFFTFLCAQPVAAALNPVKPFVVVLDAGHGGHDHGNTGNGYKESEIALNIVLKVGAELEKIPNVKVIYTRKTDVFIELRKRAEIANKADADLFVSVHCNAHHSNAYGAETFVLGLHKNQANFEVAKKENEVIYLEENYEEKYGGFDPNAPESLIGMVLMQEEYLDQSILLASLVQNNMINNLKRKDRSVKQAGFWVLHNTYMPSVLIEVGFLTNKSEGAYLNSARGQAEMSREIGNAIKSYINSLSISTEKIRDPEIEKIQVEKTIETTEEDIYDDITFKVQLAASGKKLDTRPHNFKGLKDVSRKKESGLYKYYYGETSDYNKIQVMKTFVQQKGFPSAYIVAFKKGRKVNLSEVLKSKAN
;
A
#
# COMPACT_ATOMS: atom_id res chain seq x y z
N MET A 1 77.17 1.20 64.65
CA MET A 1 76.54 2.54 64.57
C MET A 1 75.96 2.73 63.18
N GLN A 2 74.89 3.53 63.08
CA GLN A 2 74.10 3.92 61.91
C GLN A 2 72.91 3.00 61.55
N THR A 3 71.78 3.40 62.14
CA THR A 3 70.40 3.16 61.73
C THR A 3 70.14 3.69 60.31
N LYS A 4 69.42 2.93 59.48
CA LYS A 4 68.86 3.44 58.22
C LYS A 4 67.33 3.46 58.30
N ILE A 5 66.82 4.63 57.95
CA ILE A 5 65.46 5.14 58.09
C ILE A 5 64.56 4.56 56.98
N TYR A 6 63.34 4.20 57.36
CA TYR A 6 62.25 3.75 56.49
C TYR A 6 61.83 4.85 55.51
N SER A 7 61.58 4.49 54.26
CA SER A 7 60.84 5.32 53.30
C SER A 7 59.79 4.44 52.63
N ILE A 8 58.56 4.51 53.16
CA ILE A 8 57.36 3.92 52.55
C ILE A 8 56.91 4.91 51.46
N LEU A 9 57.10 4.53 50.20
CA LEU A 9 56.62 5.26 49.05
C LEU A 9 55.11 4.97 48.89
N LEU A 10 54.27 5.86 49.41
CA LEU A 10 52.82 5.79 49.22
C LEU A 10 52.49 6.28 47.80
N VAL A 11 52.33 5.37 46.84
CA VAL A 11 51.84 5.70 45.49
C VAL A 11 50.33 5.87 45.57
N THR A 12 49.86 7.11 45.69
CA THR A 12 48.46 7.47 45.50
C THR A 12 48.11 7.41 44.02
N PHE A 13 47.50 6.30 43.60
CA PHE A 13 46.94 6.15 42.25
C PHE A 13 45.67 7.00 42.15
N PHE A 14 45.80 8.22 41.64
CA PHE A 14 44.66 9.12 41.39
C PHE A 14 43.93 8.61 40.14
N THR A 15 42.90 7.77 40.32
CA THR A 15 41.99 7.38 39.24
C THR A 15 41.15 8.60 38.84
N PHE A 16 41.63 9.34 37.84
CA PHE A 16 40.81 10.31 37.12
C PHE A 16 39.79 9.53 36.28
N LEU A 17 38.60 9.31 36.83
CA LEU A 17 37.47 8.71 36.13
C LEU A 17 36.94 9.77 35.13
N CYS A 18 37.60 9.88 33.97
CA CYS A 18 37.04 10.61 32.84
C CYS A 18 35.79 9.86 32.38
N ALA A 19 34.62 10.31 32.85
CA ALA A 19 33.34 9.98 32.24
C ALA A 19 33.35 10.57 30.83
N GLN A 20 33.76 9.77 29.85
CA GLN A 20 33.52 10.05 28.45
C GLN A 20 31.99 10.06 28.28
N PRO A 21 31.37 11.14 27.78
CA PRO A 21 29.98 11.06 27.39
C PRO A 21 29.96 10.08 26.22
N VAL A 22 29.38 8.89 26.44
CA VAL A 22 28.97 8.01 25.35
C VAL A 22 27.84 8.77 24.65
N ALA A 23 28.20 9.68 23.76
CA ALA A 23 27.28 10.11 22.72
C ALA A 23 26.99 8.85 21.92
N ALA A 24 25.83 8.23 22.19
CA ALA A 24 25.32 7.16 21.36
C ALA A 24 25.34 7.70 19.92
N ALA A 25 26.24 7.17 19.09
CA ALA A 25 26.19 7.42 17.67
C ALA A 25 24.84 6.87 17.21
N LEU A 26 23.85 7.75 17.06
CA LEU A 26 22.59 7.42 16.44
C LEU A 26 22.95 6.97 15.03
N ASN A 27 22.83 5.67 14.75
CA ASN A 27 22.90 5.19 13.38
C ASN A 27 21.89 6.02 12.57
N PRO A 28 22.30 6.68 11.47
CA PRO A 28 21.39 7.50 10.71
C PRO A 28 20.25 6.60 10.22
N VAL A 29 19.03 6.91 10.67
CA VAL A 29 17.83 6.21 10.20
C VAL A 29 17.73 6.45 8.70
N LYS A 30 17.70 5.38 7.89
CA LYS A 30 17.50 5.51 6.44
C LYS A 30 16.15 6.24 6.22
N PRO A 31 16.09 7.30 5.40
CA PRO A 31 14.83 7.94 5.09
C PRO A 31 13.93 7.00 4.29
N PHE A 32 12.62 7.06 4.55
CA PHE A 32 11.62 6.37 3.75
C PHE A 32 11.46 7.11 2.41
N VAL A 33 11.79 6.45 1.31
CA VAL A 33 11.85 7.06 -0.03
C VAL A 33 10.55 6.81 -0.78
N VAL A 34 9.81 7.88 -1.07
CA VAL A 34 8.59 7.86 -1.89
C VAL A 34 8.90 8.42 -3.27
N VAL A 35 8.64 7.65 -4.32
CA VAL A 35 8.70 8.13 -5.69
C VAL A 35 7.29 8.44 -6.18
N LEU A 36 7.08 9.69 -6.57
CA LEU A 36 5.84 10.17 -7.15
C LEU A 36 6.01 10.32 -8.66
N ASP A 37 5.15 9.65 -9.40
CA ASP A 37 5.11 9.66 -10.84
C ASP A 37 3.88 10.42 -11.34
N ALA A 38 4.11 11.45 -12.14
CA ALA A 38 3.04 12.17 -12.83
C ALA A 38 2.91 11.60 -14.24
N GLY A 39 1.82 10.90 -14.53
CA GLY A 39 1.55 10.26 -15.83
C GLY A 39 1.79 11.21 -17.01
N HIS A 40 2.25 10.65 -18.14
CA HIS A 40 2.48 11.38 -19.40
C HIS A 40 3.46 12.56 -19.26
N GLY A 41 3.39 13.56 -20.15
CA GLY A 41 4.16 14.80 -20.11
C GLY A 41 4.78 15.17 -21.46
N GLY A 42 5.00 16.46 -21.68
CA GLY A 42 5.60 16.97 -22.91
C GLY A 42 4.70 16.71 -24.13
N HIS A 43 5.23 15.98 -25.12
CA HIS A 43 4.46 15.65 -26.33
C HIS A 43 3.39 14.59 -26.10
N ASP A 44 3.48 13.82 -25.02
CA ASP A 44 2.42 12.92 -24.58
C ASP A 44 1.51 13.66 -23.61
N HIS A 45 0.32 14.04 -24.07
CA HIS A 45 -0.63 14.75 -23.22
C HIS A 45 -1.45 13.82 -22.32
N GLY A 46 -1.39 12.51 -22.55
CA GLY A 46 -2.30 11.52 -21.99
C GLY A 46 -3.74 11.69 -22.48
N ASN A 47 -4.68 11.30 -21.64
CA ASN A 47 -6.10 11.53 -21.86
C ASN A 47 -6.39 13.02 -22.03
N THR A 48 -7.29 13.32 -22.97
CA THR A 48 -7.83 14.66 -23.17
C THR A 48 -9.34 14.63 -23.09
N GLY A 49 -9.93 15.70 -22.56
CA GLY A 49 -11.37 15.79 -22.38
C GLY A 49 -11.77 17.16 -21.90
N ASN A 50 -12.85 17.71 -22.46
CA ASN A 50 -13.40 19.02 -22.06
C ASN A 50 -12.38 20.19 -22.15
N GLY A 51 -11.37 20.08 -23.02
CA GLY A 51 -10.30 21.08 -23.18
C GLY A 51 -9.14 20.94 -22.18
N TYR A 52 -9.16 19.89 -21.34
CA TYR A 52 -8.13 19.63 -20.33
C TYR A 52 -7.20 18.50 -20.77
N LYS A 53 -5.99 18.49 -20.22
CA LYS A 53 -4.96 17.47 -20.45
C LYS A 53 -4.62 16.76 -19.15
N GLU A 54 -4.54 15.44 -19.22
CA GLU A 54 -4.16 14.61 -18.08
C GLU A 54 -2.77 14.96 -17.55
N SER A 55 -1.78 15.07 -18.45
CA SER A 55 -0.38 15.40 -18.11
C SER A 55 -0.23 16.62 -17.18
N GLU A 56 -1.04 17.66 -17.39
CA GLU A 56 -1.04 18.88 -16.57
C GLU A 56 -1.71 18.66 -15.20
N ILE A 57 -2.84 17.97 -15.17
CA ILE A 57 -3.58 17.68 -13.93
C ILE A 57 -2.77 16.74 -13.03
N ALA A 58 -2.24 15.65 -13.60
CA ALA A 58 -1.41 14.69 -12.90
C ALA A 58 -0.17 15.36 -12.29
N LEU A 59 0.53 16.22 -13.05
CA LEU A 59 1.69 16.97 -12.55
C LEU A 59 1.31 17.86 -11.36
N ASN A 60 0.23 18.61 -11.48
CA ASN A 60 -0.21 19.52 -10.42
C ASN A 60 -0.61 18.79 -9.14
N ILE A 61 -1.28 17.64 -9.26
CA ILE A 61 -1.61 16.79 -8.11
C ILE A 61 -0.34 16.24 -7.47
N VAL A 62 0.57 15.66 -8.26
CA VAL A 62 1.83 15.06 -7.77
C VAL A 62 2.71 16.07 -7.04
N LEU A 63 2.87 17.28 -7.59
CA LEU A 63 3.64 18.35 -6.94
C LEU A 63 3.05 18.74 -5.58
N LYS A 64 1.72 18.77 -5.46
CA LYS A 64 1.04 19.06 -4.19
C LYS A 64 1.15 17.91 -3.19
N VAL A 65 1.01 16.66 -3.63
CA VAL A 65 1.23 15.46 -2.80
C VAL A 65 2.64 15.51 -2.24
N GLY A 66 3.63 15.71 -3.10
CA GLY A 66 5.03 15.74 -2.70
C GLY A 66 5.36 16.88 -1.74
N ALA A 67 4.80 18.07 -1.95
CA ALA A 67 4.95 19.19 -1.01
C ALA A 67 4.40 18.88 0.40
N GLU A 68 3.34 18.08 0.53
CA GLU A 68 2.85 17.62 1.84
C GLU A 68 3.73 16.53 2.45
N LEU A 69 4.23 15.59 1.65
CA LEU A 69 5.10 14.50 2.12
C LEU A 69 6.49 14.99 2.52
N GLU A 70 7.04 15.99 1.84
CA GLU A 70 8.34 16.63 2.18
C GLU A 70 8.34 17.26 3.58
N LYS A 71 7.16 17.52 4.18
CA LYS A 71 7.02 18.02 5.55
C LYS A 71 7.14 16.92 6.61
N ILE A 72 7.11 15.64 6.21
CA ILE A 72 7.16 14.51 7.13
C ILE A 72 8.63 14.22 7.48
N PRO A 73 9.01 14.19 8.77
CA PRO A 73 10.37 13.83 9.17
C PRO A 73 10.76 12.44 8.65
N ASN A 74 12.01 12.29 8.22
CA ASN A 74 12.56 11.03 7.70
C ASN A 74 11.84 10.48 6.45
N VAL A 75 11.10 11.31 5.70
CA VAL A 75 10.56 10.96 4.38
C VAL A 75 11.32 11.73 3.31
N LYS A 76 11.77 11.03 2.27
CA LYS A 76 12.41 11.62 1.09
C LYS A 76 11.49 11.44 -0.11
N VAL A 77 11.11 12.53 -0.76
CA VAL A 77 10.28 12.51 -1.97
C VAL A 77 11.16 12.66 -3.21
N ILE A 78 10.93 11.79 -4.20
CA ILE A 78 11.54 11.84 -5.52
C ILE A 78 10.42 11.91 -6.55
N TYR A 79 10.61 12.72 -7.60
CA TYR A 79 9.61 12.91 -8.65
C TYR A 79 10.18 12.35 -9.95
N THR A 80 9.38 11.65 -10.75
CA THR A 80 9.80 11.27 -12.11
C THR A 80 9.95 12.49 -13.00
N ARG A 81 9.08 13.50 -12.82
CA ARG A 81 9.18 14.84 -13.40
C ARG A 81 8.58 15.90 -12.48
N LYS A 82 9.13 17.12 -12.53
CA LYS A 82 8.60 18.32 -11.84
C LYS A 82 8.09 19.40 -12.79
N THR A 83 8.21 19.16 -14.10
CA THR A 83 7.80 20.05 -15.18
C THR A 83 7.07 19.26 -16.26
N ASP A 84 6.52 19.95 -17.25
CA ASP A 84 5.88 19.32 -18.40
C ASP A 84 6.93 18.83 -19.40
N VAL A 85 7.46 17.64 -19.14
CA VAL A 85 8.45 16.95 -19.97
C VAL A 85 8.05 15.49 -20.14
N PHE A 86 8.32 14.94 -21.31
CA PHE A 86 8.12 13.52 -21.56
C PHE A 86 9.19 12.70 -20.83
N ILE A 87 8.77 11.71 -20.05
CA ILE A 87 9.63 10.72 -19.42
C ILE A 87 9.17 9.34 -19.91
N GLU A 88 10.08 8.62 -20.57
CA GLU A 88 9.88 7.26 -21.03
C GLU A 88 9.40 6.34 -19.89
N LEU A 89 8.50 5.40 -20.19
CA LEU A 89 7.88 4.52 -19.19
C LEU A 89 8.95 3.69 -18.46
N ARG A 90 9.96 3.22 -19.20
CA ARG A 90 11.15 2.56 -18.63
C ARG A 90 11.95 3.46 -17.71
N LYS A 91 12.08 4.73 -18.06
CA LYS A 91 12.84 5.70 -17.26
C LYS A 91 12.16 5.99 -15.92
N ARG A 92 10.82 6.00 -15.87
CA ARG A 92 10.04 6.19 -14.63
C ARG A 92 10.36 5.09 -13.62
N ALA A 93 10.28 3.83 -14.05
CA ALA A 93 10.62 2.68 -13.22
C ALA A 93 12.11 2.69 -12.82
N GLU A 94 13.02 3.04 -13.74
CA GLU A 94 14.44 3.18 -13.42
C GLU A 94 14.72 4.23 -12.34
N ILE A 95 14.01 5.36 -12.34
CA ILE A 95 14.16 6.39 -11.30
C ILE A 95 13.82 5.80 -9.93
N ALA A 96 12.73 5.05 -9.84
CA ALA A 96 12.30 4.43 -8.59
C ALA A 96 13.29 3.37 -8.09
N ASN A 97 13.74 2.52 -9.00
CA ASN A 97 14.70 1.46 -8.73
C ASN A 97 16.07 2.02 -8.35
N LYS A 98 16.60 3.01 -9.09
CA LYS A 98 17.90 3.63 -8.75
C LYS A 98 17.87 4.39 -7.42
N ALA A 99 16.70 4.87 -7.01
CA ALA A 99 16.50 5.51 -5.74
C ALA A 99 16.39 4.53 -4.56
N ASP A 100 16.30 3.22 -4.83
CA ASP A 100 15.96 2.20 -3.85
C ASP A 100 14.70 2.60 -3.05
N ALA A 101 13.65 2.97 -3.80
CA ALA A 101 12.44 3.52 -3.24
C ALA A 101 11.67 2.51 -2.40
N ASP A 102 11.09 2.98 -1.30
CA ASP A 102 10.21 2.17 -0.45
C ASP A 102 8.76 2.18 -0.94
N LEU A 103 8.41 3.14 -1.81
CA LEU A 103 7.07 3.29 -2.37
C LEU A 103 7.08 3.96 -3.75
N PHE A 104 6.28 3.46 -4.68
CA PHE A 104 6.02 4.09 -5.98
C PHE A 104 4.53 4.43 -6.13
N VAL A 105 4.23 5.68 -6.49
CA VAL A 105 2.85 6.16 -6.68
C VAL A 105 2.74 6.88 -8.00
N SER A 106 2.00 6.33 -8.95
CA SER A 106 1.69 6.97 -10.23
C SER A 106 0.28 7.55 -10.23
N VAL A 107 0.12 8.78 -10.72
CA VAL A 107 -1.16 9.51 -10.76
C VAL A 107 -1.54 9.80 -12.21
N HIS A 108 -2.76 9.40 -12.56
CA HIS A 108 -3.36 9.45 -13.88
C HIS A 108 -4.82 9.96 -13.81
N CYS A 109 -5.39 10.29 -14.98
CA CYS A 109 -6.78 10.68 -15.16
C CYS A 109 -7.41 9.88 -16.31
N ASN A 110 -8.30 8.98 -15.96
CA ASN A 110 -8.97 8.09 -16.90
C ASN A 110 -9.80 8.83 -17.98
N ALA A 111 -10.18 8.12 -19.03
CA ALA A 111 -11.14 8.57 -20.04
C ALA A 111 -11.95 7.40 -20.59
N HIS A 112 -13.21 7.68 -20.92
CA HIS A 112 -14.10 6.71 -21.55
C HIS A 112 -15.07 7.40 -22.51
N HIS A 113 -15.58 6.66 -23.51
CA HIS A 113 -16.56 7.17 -24.48
C HIS A 113 -17.96 7.37 -23.89
N SER A 114 -18.27 6.69 -22.80
CA SER A 114 -19.52 6.89 -22.04
C SER A 114 -19.36 7.99 -20.99
N ASN A 115 -20.45 8.32 -20.29
CA ASN A 115 -20.43 9.26 -19.17
C ASN A 115 -19.89 8.61 -17.86
N ALA A 116 -18.86 7.77 -17.97
CA ALA A 116 -18.21 7.11 -16.84
C ALA A 116 -17.68 8.16 -15.85
N TYR A 117 -17.72 7.84 -14.55
CA TYR A 117 -17.17 8.69 -13.52
C TYR A 117 -16.73 7.92 -12.27
N GLY A 118 -15.91 8.56 -11.44
CA GLY A 118 -15.42 8.01 -10.18
C GLY A 118 -13.92 7.72 -10.21
N ALA A 119 -13.36 7.42 -9.05
CA ALA A 119 -11.94 7.15 -8.89
C ALA A 119 -11.69 5.65 -8.74
N GLU A 120 -10.56 5.18 -9.25
CA GLU A 120 -10.08 3.79 -9.12
C GLU A 120 -8.58 3.78 -8.83
N THR A 121 -8.13 2.77 -8.09
CA THR A 121 -6.72 2.58 -7.79
C THR A 121 -6.30 1.18 -8.18
N PHE A 122 -5.22 1.07 -8.93
CA PHE A 122 -4.70 -0.18 -9.47
C PHE A 122 -3.43 -0.61 -8.76
N VAL A 123 -3.29 -1.92 -8.60
CA VAL A 123 -2.06 -2.62 -8.25
C VAL A 123 -1.71 -3.58 -9.39
N LEU A 124 -0.46 -4.05 -9.42
CA LEU A 124 -0.06 -5.06 -10.39
C LEU A 124 -0.86 -6.35 -10.17
N GLY A 125 -1.36 -6.94 -11.26
CA GLY A 125 -2.00 -8.25 -11.21
C GLY A 125 -2.77 -8.59 -12.48
N LEU A 126 -3.39 -9.77 -12.49
CA LEU A 126 -4.17 -10.21 -13.64
C LEU A 126 -5.44 -9.37 -13.71
N HIS A 127 -5.70 -8.78 -14.87
CA HIS A 127 -6.93 -8.02 -15.11
C HIS A 127 -8.12 -8.98 -15.02
N LYS A 128 -9.14 -8.62 -14.22
CA LYS A 128 -10.32 -9.46 -14.01
C LYS A 128 -11.37 -9.33 -15.13
N ASN A 129 -11.32 -8.24 -15.90
CA ASN A 129 -12.29 -7.91 -16.93
C ASN A 129 -11.66 -7.02 -18.02
N GLN A 130 -12.39 -6.88 -19.13
CA GLN A 130 -11.95 -6.08 -20.28
C GLN A 130 -11.69 -4.61 -19.92
N ALA A 131 -12.50 -4.01 -19.05
CA ALA A 131 -12.33 -2.60 -18.70
C ALA A 131 -10.98 -2.33 -18.03
N ASN A 132 -10.53 -3.21 -17.13
CA ASN A 132 -9.21 -3.11 -16.52
C ASN A 132 -8.07 -3.31 -17.54
N PHE A 133 -8.29 -4.17 -18.54
CA PHE A 133 -7.34 -4.39 -19.62
C PHE A 133 -7.21 -3.15 -20.50
N GLU A 134 -8.31 -2.51 -20.89
CA GLU A 134 -8.28 -1.30 -21.74
C GLU A 134 -7.56 -0.13 -21.06
N VAL A 135 -7.73 0.05 -19.75
CA VAL A 135 -6.98 1.07 -19.00
C VAL A 135 -5.49 0.75 -19.04
N ALA A 136 -5.09 -0.47 -18.66
CA ALA A 136 -3.67 -0.85 -18.68
C ALA A 136 -3.06 -0.77 -20.08
N LYS A 137 -3.79 -1.19 -21.11
CA LYS A 137 -3.39 -1.06 -22.52
C LYS A 137 -3.10 0.40 -22.85
N LYS A 138 -4.05 1.30 -22.58
CA LYS A 138 -3.92 2.72 -22.90
C LYS A 138 -2.72 3.38 -22.20
N GLU A 139 -2.53 3.08 -20.93
CA GLU A 139 -1.39 3.62 -20.17
C GLU A 139 -0.05 3.01 -20.62
N ASN A 140 -0.06 1.80 -21.17
CA ASN A 140 1.13 1.17 -21.76
C ASN A 140 1.38 1.60 -23.22
N GLU A 141 0.39 2.09 -23.98
CA GLU A 141 0.54 2.50 -25.39
C GLU A 141 1.51 3.67 -25.58
N VAL A 142 1.83 4.41 -24.51
CA VAL A 142 2.86 5.45 -24.51
C VAL A 142 4.22 4.95 -25.01
N ILE A 143 4.52 3.65 -24.89
CA ILE A 143 5.77 3.07 -25.39
C ILE A 143 5.97 3.30 -26.88
N TYR A 144 4.89 3.40 -27.66
CA TYR A 144 4.97 3.62 -29.11
C TYR A 144 5.43 5.04 -29.47
N LEU A 145 5.48 5.95 -28.49
CA LEU A 145 6.04 7.29 -28.64
C LEU A 145 7.54 7.35 -28.40
N GLU A 146 8.16 6.25 -27.94
CA GLU A 146 9.58 6.19 -27.60
C GLU A 146 10.44 5.73 -28.79
N GLU A 147 11.61 6.34 -28.96
CA GLU A 147 12.58 5.88 -29.95
C GLU A 147 13.07 4.46 -29.61
N ASN A 148 13.16 3.60 -30.63
CA ASN A 148 13.62 2.20 -30.52
C ASN A 148 12.83 1.35 -29.52
N TYR A 149 11.51 1.57 -29.39
CA TYR A 149 10.67 0.84 -28.42
C TYR A 149 10.73 -0.69 -28.63
N GLU A 150 10.82 -1.19 -29.86
CA GLU A 150 10.90 -2.63 -30.15
C GLU A 150 12.08 -3.30 -29.45
N GLU A 151 13.25 -2.64 -29.45
CA GLU A 151 14.46 -3.10 -28.77
C GLU A 151 14.36 -2.89 -27.26
N LYS A 152 13.90 -1.71 -26.81
CA LYS A 152 13.81 -1.35 -25.39
C LYS A 152 12.87 -2.24 -24.59
N TYR A 153 11.83 -2.76 -25.23
CA TYR A 153 10.76 -3.53 -24.61
C TYR A 153 10.71 -5.00 -25.05
N GLY A 154 11.68 -5.45 -25.87
CA GLY A 154 11.89 -6.87 -26.17
C GLY A 154 10.70 -7.58 -26.81
N GLY A 155 9.95 -6.89 -27.66
CA GLY A 155 8.73 -7.42 -28.29
C GLY A 155 7.48 -7.41 -27.41
N PHE A 156 7.48 -6.69 -26.29
CA PHE A 156 6.28 -6.44 -25.51
C PHE A 156 5.22 -5.70 -26.35
N ASP A 157 4.03 -6.29 -26.43
CA ASP A 157 2.87 -5.70 -27.10
C ASP A 157 1.76 -5.40 -26.07
N PRO A 158 1.49 -4.12 -25.76
CA PRO A 158 0.36 -3.68 -24.93
C PRO A 158 -1.01 -4.20 -25.40
N ASN A 159 -1.15 -4.53 -26.69
CA ASN A 159 -2.39 -5.03 -27.28
C ASN A 159 -2.56 -6.54 -27.12
N ALA A 160 -1.51 -7.28 -26.78
CA ALA A 160 -1.53 -8.73 -26.64
C ALA A 160 -1.71 -9.14 -25.17
N PRO A 161 -2.85 -9.77 -24.79
CA PRO A 161 -3.07 -10.25 -23.43
C PRO A 161 -1.96 -11.17 -22.90
N GLU A 162 -1.31 -11.95 -23.77
CA GLU A 162 -0.23 -12.87 -23.44
C GLU A 162 1.00 -12.15 -22.90
N SER A 163 1.35 -10.99 -23.47
CA SER A 163 2.45 -10.12 -23.01
C SER A 163 2.21 -9.64 -21.58
N LEU A 164 0.95 -9.38 -21.21
CA LEU A 164 0.58 -8.95 -19.87
C LEU A 164 0.60 -10.10 -18.85
N ILE A 165 0.22 -11.32 -19.25
CA ILE A 165 0.25 -12.50 -18.38
C ILE A 165 1.68 -12.83 -17.96
N GLY A 166 2.64 -12.75 -18.89
CA GLY A 166 4.06 -12.95 -18.62
C GLY A 166 4.62 -12.01 -17.54
N MET A 167 4.24 -10.72 -17.57
CA MET A 167 4.64 -9.75 -16.56
C MET A 167 4.12 -10.10 -15.16
N VAL A 168 2.83 -10.48 -15.06
CA VAL A 168 2.16 -10.64 -13.77
C VAL A 168 2.61 -11.89 -13.01
N LEU A 169 3.00 -12.96 -13.71
CA LEU A 169 3.45 -14.20 -13.06
C LEU A 169 4.78 -14.06 -12.30
N MET A 170 5.51 -12.94 -12.47
CA MET A 170 6.86 -12.76 -11.89
C MET A 170 6.92 -11.94 -10.59
N GLN A 171 5.81 -11.42 -10.04
CA GLN A 171 5.86 -10.54 -8.86
C GLN A 171 4.65 -10.69 -7.90
N GLU A 172 4.81 -11.48 -6.84
CA GLU A 172 3.86 -11.56 -5.71
C GLU A 172 4.33 -10.82 -4.44
N GLU A 173 5.62 -10.45 -4.34
CA GLU A 173 6.26 -10.10 -3.07
C GLU A 173 5.71 -8.82 -2.40
N TYR A 174 5.26 -7.84 -3.18
CA TYR A 174 4.76 -6.56 -2.68
C TYR A 174 3.25 -6.35 -2.87
N LEU A 175 2.53 -7.38 -3.33
CA LEU A 175 1.13 -7.26 -3.70
C LEU A 175 0.26 -6.81 -2.51
N ASP A 176 0.43 -7.41 -1.34
CA ASP A 176 -0.36 -7.08 -0.15
C ASP A 176 -0.11 -5.63 0.32
N GLN A 177 1.14 -5.17 0.23
CA GLN A 177 1.56 -3.81 0.55
C GLN A 177 0.98 -2.80 -0.43
N SER A 178 1.01 -3.11 -1.73
CA SER A 178 0.36 -2.31 -2.77
C SER A 178 -1.15 -2.25 -2.56
N ILE A 179 -1.81 -3.37 -2.23
CA ILE A 179 -3.25 -3.41 -1.93
C ILE A 179 -3.57 -2.53 -0.73
N LEU A 180 -2.77 -2.59 0.35
CA LEU A 180 -2.96 -1.75 1.52
C LEU A 180 -2.92 -0.25 1.16
N LEU A 181 -1.88 0.18 0.43
CA LEU A 181 -1.80 1.57 -0.02
C LEU A 181 -2.98 1.93 -0.93
N ALA A 182 -3.29 1.09 -1.90
CA ALA A 182 -4.39 1.32 -2.84
C ALA A 182 -5.73 1.48 -2.12
N SER A 183 -6.01 0.64 -1.11
CA SER A 183 -7.21 0.74 -0.28
C SER A 183 -7.25 2.03 0.53
N LEU A 184 -6.12 2.48 1.10
CA LEU A 184 -6.07 3.75 1.83
C LEU A 184 -6.37 4.94 0.91
N VAL A 185 -5.76 4.96 -0.28
CA VAL A 185 -5.99 6.00 -1.29
C VAL A 185 -7.45 6.00 -1.74
N GLN A 186 -7.96 4.84 -2.14
CA GLN A 186 -9.33 4.65 -2.61
C GLN A 186 -10.34 5.11 -1.56
N ASN A 187 -10.20 4.64 -0.31
CA ASN A 187 -11.10 4.97 0.79
C ASN A 187 -11.10 6.47 1.10
N ASN A 188 -9.94 7.14 1.08
CA ASN A 188 -9.91 8.58 1.32
C ASN A 188 -10.67 9.36 0.23
N MET A 189 -10.49 9.01 -1.05
CA MET A 189 -11.21 9.65 -2.15
C MET A 189 -12.74 9.45 -2.06
N ILE A 190 -13.19 8.26 -1.66
CA ILE A 190 -14.61 7.96 -1.51
C ILE A 190 -15.19 8.67 -0.29
N ASN A 191 -14.58 8.45 0.88
CA ASN A 191 -15.17 8.86 2.14
C ASN A 191 -15.10 10.38 2.35
N ASN A 192 -14.00 11.00 1.94
CA ASN A 192 -13.74 12.41 2.21
C ASN A 192 -14.16 13.31 1.04
N LEU A 193 -14.02 12.85 -0.21
CA LEU A 193 -14.36 13.64 -1.41
C LEU A 193 -15.66 13.19 -2.09
N LYS A 194 -16.32 12.14 -1.57
CA LYS A 194 -17.57 11.59 -2.12
C LYS A 194 -17.45 11.23 -3.61
N ARG A 195 -16.27 10.77 -4.03
CA ARG A 195 -16.11 10.20 -5.38
C ARG A 195 -16.88 8.89 -5.48
N LYS A 196 -17.33 8.56 -6.68
CA LYS A 196 -17.91 7.24 -6.95
C LYS A 196 -16.82 6.19 -6.80
N ASP A 197 -17.08 5.20 -5.95
CA ASP A 197 -16.20 4.05 -5.79
C ASP A 197 -16.22 3.16 -7.04
N ARG A 198 -15.03 2.91 -7.59
CA ARG A 198 -14.78 1.93 -8.64
C ARG A 198 -13.84 0.82 -8.19
N SER A 199 -13.53 0.80 -6.89
CA SER A 199 -12.76 -0.18 -6.14
C SER A 199 -11.27 -0.24 -6.49
N VAL A 200 -10.52 -0.94 -5.63
CA VAL A 200 -9.14 -1.34 -5.91
C VAL A 200 -9.14 -2.47 -6.92
N LYS A 201 -8.27 -2.36 -7.94
CA LYS A 201 -8.24 -3.25 -9.10
C LYS A 201 -6.84 -3.78 -9.36
N GLN A 202 -6.79 -4.84 -10.15
CA GLN A 202 -5.56 -5.42 -10.68
C GLN A 202 -5.54 -5.30 -12.19
N ALA A 203 -4.40 -4.93 -12.76
CA ALA A 203 -4.11 -5.01 -14.19
C ALA A 203 -2.59 -5.01 -14.46
N GLY A 204 -2.21 -5.33 -15.70
CA GLY A 204 -0.82 -5.44 -16.14
C GLY A 204 -0.23 -4.10 -16.59
N PHE A 205 -0.01 -3.17 -15.66
CA PHE A 205 0.70 -1.93 -15.98
C PHE A 205 2.21 -2.18 -16.04
N TRP A 206 2.83 -1.83 -17.16
CA TRP A 206 4.25 -2.07 -17.36
C TRP A 206 5.11 -1.31 -16.32
N VAL A 207 4.72 -0.07 -15.99
CA VAL A 207 5.43 0.74 -14.98
C VAL A 207 5.42 0.10 -13.60
N LEU A 208 4.30 -0.52 -13.19
CA LEU A 208 4.18 -1.18 -11.88
C LEU A 208 4.95 -2.51 -11.86
N HIS A 209 4.99 -3.23 -12.99
CA HIS A 209 5.78 -4.46 -13.12
C HIS A 209 7.28 -4.20 -12.96
N ASN A 210 7.77 -3.09 -13.52
CA ASN A 210 9.19 -2.78 -13.52
C ASN A 210 9.68 -2.00 -12.28
N THR A 211 8.82 -1.79 -11.29
CA THR A 211 9.18 -1.25 -9.97
C THR A 211 9.27 -2.37 -8.94
N TYR A 212 10.41 -2.52 -8.27
CA TYR A 212 10.61 -3.62 -7.29
C TYR A 212 10.18 -3.27 -5.87
N MET A 213 9.25 -2.35 -5.69
CA MET A 213 8.73 -1.91 -4.38
C MET A 213 7.20 -1.83 -4.44
N PRO A 214 6.49 -1.68 -3.29
CA PRO A 214 5.06 -1.46 -3.31
C PRO A 214 4.69 -0.28 -4.21
N SER A 215 3.87 -0.57 -5.22
CA SER A 215 3.52 0.35 -6.30
C SER A 215 2.01 0.42 -6.52
N VAL A 216 1.48 1.61 -6.78
CA VAL A 216 0.08 1.83 -7.17
C VAL A 216 -0.02 2.80 -8.36
N LEU A 217 -1.05 2.62 -9.18
CA LEU A 217 -1.47 3.60 -10.19
C LEU A 217 -2.87 4.11 -9.83
N ILE A 218 -3.03 5.43 -9.72
CA ILE A 218 -4.25 6.08 -9.24
C ILE A 218 -4.91 6.80 -10.40
N GLU A 219 -6.14 6.40 -10.72
CA GLU A 219 -7.03 7.13 -11.62
C GLU A 219 -7.95 8.03 -10.81
N VAL A 220 -7.64 9.34 -10.77
CA VAL A 220 -8.36 10.28 -9.89
C VAL A 220 -9.79 10.61 -10.38
N GLY A 221 -10.11 10.28 -11.63
CA GLY A 221 -11.44 10.44 -12.23
C GLY A 221 -11.39 10.46 -13.76
N PHE A 222 -12.56 10.59 -14.41
CA PHE A 222 -12.69 10.53 -15.86
C PHE A 222 -12.68 11.92 -16.49
N LEU A 223 -11.62 12.26 -17.22
CA LEU A 223 -11.44 13.57 -17.86
C LEU A 223 -12.49 13.87 -18.94
N THR A 224 -13.03 12.83 -19.59
CA THR A 224 -14.10 12.95 -20.58
C THR A 224 -15.45 13.29 -19.97
N ASN A 225 -15.68 12.99 -18.69
CA ASN A 225 -16.88 13.41 -17.98
C ASN A 225 -16.81 14.90 -17.66
N LYS A 226 -17.81 15.67 -18.10
CA LYS A 226 -17.81 17.13 -17.99
C LYS A 226 -17.66 17.64 -16.55
N SER A 227 -18.35 17.02 -15.60
CA SER A 227 -18.30 17.42 -14.18
C SER A 227 -17.00 17.00 -13.52
N GLU A 228 -16.49 15.81 -13.80
CA GLU A 228 -15.19 15.38 -13.27
C GLU A 228 -14.04 16.17 -13.88
N GLY A 229 -13.99 16.34 -15.20
CA GLY A 229 -12.93 17.11 -15.85
C GLY A 229 -12.82 18.53 -15.32
N ALA A 230 -13.95 19.23 -15.14
CA ALA A 230 -13.96 20.56 -14.54
C ALA A 230 -13.49 20.56 -13.08
N TYR A 231 -13.84 19.54 -12.30
CA TYR A 231 -13.39 19.39 -10.93
C TYR A 231 -11.88 19.11 -10.85
N LEU A 232 -11.39 18.11 -11.59
CA LEU A 232 -9.99 17.70 -11.63
C LEU A 232 -9.06 18.80 -12.16
N ASN A 233 -9.55 19.62 -13.09
CA ASN A 233 -8.79 20.78 -13.58
C ASN A 233 -8.81 21.98 -12.61
N SER A 234 -9.76 22.02 -11.67
CA SER A 234 -9.86 23.14 -10.73
C SER A 234 -8.79 23.10 -9.64
N ALA A 235 -8.32 24.27 -9.20
CA ALA A 235 -7.39 24.38 -8.07
C ALA A 235 -7.92 23.69 -6.80
N ARG A 236 -9.24 23.75 -6.57
CA ARG A 236 -9.90 23.07 -5.44
C ARG A 236 -9.80 21.54 -5.57
N GLY A 237 -10.14 20.98 -6.73
CA GLY A 237 -10.11 19.54 -6.93
C GLY A 237 -8.70 18.97 -6.86
N GLN A 238 -7.72 19.66 -7.43
CA GLN A 238 -6.31 19.25 -7.33
C GLN A 238 -5.80 19.31 -5.88
N ALA A 239 -6.17 20.33 -5.10
CA ALA A 239 -5.82 20.44 -3.68
C ALA A 239 -6.50 19.36 -2.83
N GLU A 240 -7.77 19.05 -3.09
CA GLU A 240 -8.51 18.00 -2.41
C GLU A 240 -7.94 16.61 -2.72
N MET A 241 -7.71 16.27 -3.99
CA MET A 241 -7.14 15.00 -4.41
C MET A 241 -5.73 14.79 -3.85
N SER A 242 -4.86 15.80 -3.99
CA SER A 242 -3.49 15.72 -3.47
C SER A 242 -3.44 15.56 -1.94
N ARG A 243 -4.34 16.24 -1.21
CA ARG A 243 -4.46 16.06 0.25
C ARG A 243 -4.84 14.63 0.61
N GLU A 244 -5.84 14.04 -0.06
CA GLU A 244 -6.31 12.69 0.26
C GLU A 244 -5.29 11.60 -0.11
N ILE A 245 -4.58 11.76 -1.24
CA ILE A 245 -3.46 10.88 -1.63
C ILE A 245 -2.30 11.02 -0.63
N GLY A 246 -1.91 12.24 -0.28
CA GLY A 246 -0.86 12.50 0.71
C GLY A 246 -1.20 11.93 2.10
N ASN A 247 -2.45 12.07 2.54
CA ASN A 247 -2.94 11.48 3.79
C ASN A 247 -2.90 9.94 3.77
N ALA A 248 -3.23 9.33 2.64
CA ALA A 248 -3.16 7.88 2.47
C ALA A 248 -1.71 7.38 2.56
N ILE A 249 -0.78 8.04 1.85
CA ILE A 249 0.66 7.71 1.90
C ILE A 249 1.21 7.91 3.32
N LYS A 250 0.85 8.99 4.00
CA LYS A 250 1.22 9.21 5.41
C LYS A 250 0.69 8.11 6.32
N SER A 251 -0.56 7.70 6.13
CA SER A 251 -1.18 6.61 6.91
C SER A 251 -0.48 5.28 6.65
N TYR A 252 -0.11 5.02 5.40
CA TYR A 252 0.65 3.86 4.98
C TYR A 252 2.04 3.83 5.64
N ILE A 253 2.82 4.92 5.53
CA ILE A 253 4.15 5.04 6.17
C ILE A 253 4.01 4.81 7.68
N ASN A 254 3.04 5.45 8.32
CA ASN A 254 2.81 5.27 9.76
C ASN A 254 2.49 3.82 10.10
N SER A 255 1.71 3.10 9.28
CA SER A 255 1.43 1.67 9.50
C SER A 255 2.69 0.80 9.41
N LEU A 256 3.67 1.18 8.58
CA LEU A 256 4.96 0.50 8.47
C LEU A 256 5.93 0.87 9.61
N SER A 257 5.98 2.14 10.02
CA SER A 257 6.80 2.59 11.16
C SER A 257 6.32 1.99 12.48
N ILE A 258 5.00 1.82 12.62
CA ILE A 258 4.37 1.06 13.71
C ILE A 258 4.86 -0.39 13.72
N SER A 259 5.16 -0.99 12.56
CA SER A 259 5.65 -2.37 12.45
C SER A 259 7.14 -2.52 12.79
N THR A 260 7.94 -1.44 12.70
CA THR A 260 9.40 -1.44 12.93
C THR A 260 9.81 -0.85 14.29
N GLU A 261 9.08 0.12 14.84
CA GLU A 261 9.35 0.67 16.19
C GLU A 261 8.62 -0.07 17.32
N LYS A 262 7.50 -0.77 17.06
CA LYS A 262 6.70 -1.46 18.09
C LYS A 262 7.03 -2.94 18.28
N ILE A 263 8.31 -3.29 18.32
CA ILE A 263 8.74 -4.35 19.23
C ILE A 263 8.74 -3.74 20.65
N ARG A 264 7.56 -3.38 21.23
CA ARG A 264 7.45 -3.08 22.67
C ARG A 264 6.05 -2.85 23.28
N ASP A 265 4.97 -2.58 22.54
CA ASP A 265 3.68 -2.33 23.21
C ASP A 265 2.43 -2.90 22.47
N PRO A 266 1.81 -3.98 22.99
CA PRO A 266 0.62 -4.63 22.41
C PRO A 266 -0.72 -3.90 22.60
N GLU A 267 -0.83 -2.84 23.41
CA GLU A 267 -2.15 -2.22 23.70
C GLU A 267 -2.58 -1.14 22.71
N ILE A 268 -1.64 -0.48 22.02
CA ILE A 268 -1.93 0.60 21.07
C ILE A 268 -2.44 0.07 19.71
N GLU A 269 -2.08 -1.16 19.32
CA GLU A 269 -2.62 -1.85 18.12
C GLU A 269 -4.13 -2.07 18.20
N LYS A 270 -4.66 -2.35 19.39
CA LYS A 270 -6.08 -2.67 19.57
C LYS A 270 -6.96 -1.46 19.21
N ILE A 271 -6.59 -0.27 19.66
CA ILE A 271 -7.39 0.96 19.52
C ILE A 271 -7.48 1.46 18.07
N GLN A 272 -6.41 1.35 17.27
CA GLN A 272 -6.42 1.82 15.87
C GLN A 272 -7.06 0.82 14.92
N VAL A 273 -6.85 -0.48 15.13
CA VAL A 273 -7.55 -1.52 14.37
C VAL A 273 -9.04 -1.49 14.72
N GLU A 274 -9.43 -1.30 15.98
CA GLU A 274 -10.82 -1.07 16.39
C GLU A 274 -11.42 0.18 15.70
N LYS A 275 -10.67 1.28 15.60
CA LYS A 275 -11.14 2.50 14.92
C LYS A 275 -11.26 2.34 13.40
N THR A 276 -10.37 1.61 12.74
CA THR A 276 -10.49 1.26 11.31
C THR A 276 -11.64 0.29 11.08
N ILE A 277 -11.82 -0.67 11.99
CA ILE A 277 -12.96 -1.59 12.04
C ILE A 277 -14.30 -0.84 12.18
N GLU A 278 -14.35 0.25 12.97
CA GLU A 278 -15.55 1.08 13.17
C GLU A 278 -15.85 2.02 11.99
N THR A 279 -14.87 2.29 11.13
CA THR A 279 -14.99 3.26 10.02
C THR A 279 -15.03 2.61 8.64
N THR A 280 -14.98 1.28 8.58
CA THR A 280 -15.14 0.50 7.34
C THR A 280 -16.62 0.41 6.98
N GLU A 281 -16.99 0.67 5.71
CA GLU A 281 -18.37 0.46 5.25
C GLU A 281 -18.76 -1.01 5.42
N GLU A 282 -19.92 -1.23 6.04
CA GLU A 282 -20.37 -2.56 6.42
C GLU A 282 -20.79 -3.37 5.20
N ASP A 283 -20.08 -4.48 4.92
CA ASP A 283 -20.52 -5.49 3.96
C ASP A 283 -21.16 -6.66 4.70
N ILE A 284 -22.36 -6.43 5.25
CA ILE A 284 -23.06 -7.41 6.10
C ILE A 284 -23.61 -8.58 5.28
N TYR A 285 -23.37 -9.80 5.77
CA TYR A 285 -23.99 -11.03 5.29
C TYR A 285 -24.90 -11.60 6.38
N ASP A 286 -26.21 -11.56 6.14
CA ASP A 286 -27.21 -12.10 7.08
C ASP A 286 -27.01 -13.61 7.29
N ASP A 287 -27.17 -14.06 8.54
CA ASP A 287 -26.92 -15.43 8.99
C ASP A 287 -25.48 -15.97 8.81
N ILE A 288 -24.55 -15.13 8.36
CA ILE A 288 -23.15 -15.50 8.18
C ILE A 288 -22.30 -14.91 9.29
N THR A 289 -21.34 -15.71 9.73
CA THR A 289 -20.30 -15.31 10.67
C THR A 289 -18.95 -15.63 10.06
N PHE A 290 -18.16 -14.61 9.81
CA PHE A 290 -16.77 -14.73 9.39
C PHE A 290 -15.84 -14.77 10.59
N LYS A 291 -14.77 -15.56 10.47
CA LYS A 291 -13.66 -15.62 11.43
C LYS A 291 -12.35 -15.76 10.66
N VAL A 292 -11.23 -15.33 11.25
CA VAL A 292 -9.91 -15.60 10.68
C VAL A 292 -9.33 -16.86 11.31
N GLN A 293 -9.12 -17.92 10.53
CA GLN A 293 -8.47 -19.14 11.02
C GLN A 293 -6.96 -18.92 11.09
N LEU A 294 -6.40 -18.98 12.30
CA LEU A 294 -4.97 -18.76 12.57
C LEU A 294 -4.14 -20.03 12.34
N ALA A 295 -4.63 -21.15 12.84
CA ALA A 295 -3.90 -22.41 12.86
C ALA A 295 -4.83 -23.61 13.09
N ALA A 296 -4.34 -24.81 12.73
CA ALA A 296 -4.91 -26.09 13.12
C ALA A 296 -3.81 -26.96 13.73
N SER A 297 -4.09 -27.61 14.87
CA SER A 297 -3.11 -28.44 15.57
C SER A 297 -3.74 -29.70 16.13
N GLY A 298 -3.03 -30.83 16.07
CA GLY A 298 -3.42 -32.05 16.78
C GLY A 298 -3.29 -31.91 18.31
N LYS A 299 -2.45 -30.98 18.78
CA LYS A 299 -2.26 -30.69 20.20
C LYS A 299 -3.18 -29.53 20.63
N LYS A 300 -3.85 -29.72 21.76
CA LYS A 300 -4.64 -28.66 22.40
C LYS A 300 -3.69 -27.60 22.96
N LEU A 301 -3.78 -26.40 22.41
CA LEU A 301 -3.17 -25.17 22.91
C LEU A 301 -4.23 -24.37 23.66
N ASP A 302 -3.77 -23.64 24.66
CA ASP A 302 -4.60 -22.73 25.42
C ASP A 302 -4.71 -21.39 24.69
N THR A 303 -5.90 -20.79 24.68
CA THR A 303 -6.23 -19.55 23.93
C THR A 303 -5.69 -18.28 24.59
N ARG A 304 -4.72 -18.42 25.50
CA ARG A 304 -4.05 -17.29 26.16
C ARG A 304 -3.20 -16.50 25.15
N PRO A 305 -3.15 -15.15 25.25
CA PRO A 305 -2.49 -14.30 24.25
C PRO A 305 -1.01 -14.65 23.97
N HIS A 306 -0.25 -15.11 24.98
CA HIS A 306 1.16 -15.47 24.79
C HIS A 306 1.36 -16.63 23.79
N ASN A 307 0.38 -17.53 23.64
CA ASN A 307 0.44 -18.61 22.64
C ASN A 307 0.13 -18.12 21.22
N PHE A 308 -0.41 -16.91 21.08
CA PHE A 308 -0.87 -16.36 19.83
C PHE A 308 -0.30 -14.96 19.56
N LYS A 309 0.98 -14.75 19.89
CA LYS A 309 1.71 -13.49 19.61
C LYS A 309 1.00 -12.23 20.14
N GLY A 310 0.37 -12.37 21.31
CA GLY A 310 -0.36 -11.31 21.97
C GLY A 310 -1.79 -11.08 21.48
N LEU A 311 -2.31 -11.87 20.55
CA LEU A 311 -3.72 -11.79 20.13
C LEU A 311 -4.64 -12.10 21.31
N LYS A 312 -5.51 -11.14 21.65
CA LYS A 312 -6.62 -11.31 22.61
C LYS A 312 -7.81 -11.95 21.86
N ASP A 313 -8.71 -12.58 22.61
CA ASP A 313 -9.99 -13.12 22.08
C ASP A 313 -9.86 -14.21 21.01
N VAL A 314 -8.81 -15.02 21.09
CA VAL A 314 -8.67 -16.23 20.26
C VAL A 314 -9.68 -17.28 20.72
N SER A 315 -10.50 -17.78 19.79
CA SER A 315 -11.43 -18.88 20.03
C SER A 315 -10.88 -20.21 19.50
N ARG A 316 -11.35 -21.33 20.07
CA ARG A 316 -10.92 -22.68 19.68
C ARG A 316 -12.12 -23.58 19.40
N LYS A 317 -12.07 -24.36 18.33
CA LYS A 317 -13.06 -25.40 18.01
C LYS A 317 -12.35 -26.71 17.66
N LYS A 318 -12.88 -27.84 18.13
CA LYS A 318 -12.40 -29.17 17.71
C LYS A 318 -13.20 -29.63 16.50
N GLU A 319 -12.52 -30.01 15.42
CA GLU A 319 -13.14 -30.44 14.17
C GLU A 319 -12.22 -31.44 13.47
N SER A 320 -12.77 -32.58 13.03
CA SER A 320 -12.02 -33.65 12.34
C SER A 320 -10.72 -34.07 13.05
N GLY A 321 -10.78 -34.22 14.38
CA GLY A 321 -9.62 -34.61 15.20
C GLY A 321 -8.60 -33.50 15.48
N LEU A 322 -8.72 -32.33 14.85
CA LEU A 322 -7.81 -31.19 15.04
C LEU A 322 -8.46 -30.08 15.89
N TYR A 323 -7.64 -29.35 16.63
CA TYR A 323 -8.02 -28.10 17.28
C TYR A 323 -7.72 -26.94 16.33
N LYS A 324 -8.75 -26.23 15.90
CA LYS A 324 -8.66 -25.03 15.06
C LYS A 324 -8.80 -23.79 15.93
N TYR A 325 -7.98 -22.78 15.64
CA TYR A 325 -7.93 -21.52 16.38
C TYR A 325 -8.34 -20.38 15.46
N TYR A 326 -9.16 -19.47 15.98
CA TYR A 326 -9.74 -18.37 15.21
C TYR A 326 -9.58 -17.05 15.94
N TYR A 327 -9.39 -15.98 15.17
CA TYR A 327 -9.39 -14.60 15.64
C TYR A 327 -10.53 -13.82 14.99
N GLY A 328 -11.19 -12.98 15.78
CA GLY A 328 -12.29 -12.14 15.33
C GLY A 328 -13.56 -12.91 14.98
N GLU A 329 -14.70 -12.23 15.13
CA GLU A 329 -16.02 -12.75 14.76
C GLU A 329 -16.89 -11.58 14.29
N THR A 330 -17.39 -11.63 13.06
CA THR A 330 -18.27 -10.58 12.50
C THR A 330 -19.07 -11.11 11.31
N SER A 331 -20.24 -10.52 11.03
CA SER A 331 -21.00 -10.74 9.79
C SER A 331 -20.56 -9.82 8.64
N ASP A 332 -19.65 -8.88 8.91
CA ASP A 332 -19.13 -7.91 7.95
C ASP A 332 -17.88 -8.45 7.25
N TYR A 333 -17.95 -8.60 5.93
CA TYR A 333 -16.84 -9.12 5.15
C TYR A 333 -15.67 -8.14 5.03
N ASN A 334 -15.91 -6.83 4.99
CA ASN A 334 -14.84 -5.85 4.93
C ASN A 334 -14.09 -5.80 6.26
N LYS A 335 -14.82 -5.83 7.37
CA LYS A 335 -14.24 -5.88 8.72
C LYS A 335 -13.38 -7.13 8.95
N ILE A 336 -13.81 -8.30 8.49
CA ILE A 336 -13.00 -9.52 8.65
C ILE A 336 -11.76 -9.52 7.72
N GLN A 337 -11.81 -8.85 6.57
CA GLN A 337 -10.62 -8.64 5.71
C GLN A 337 -9.56 -7.83 6.46
N VAL A 338 -9.95 -6.74 7.11
CA VAL A 338 -9.05 -5.93 7.95
C VAL A 338 -8.47 -6.76 9.09
N MET A 339 -9.30 -7.55 9.78
CA MET A 339 -8.83 -8.46 10.84
C MET A 339 -7.86 -9.52 10.32
N LYS A 340 -8.05 -10.04 9.09
CA LYS A 340 -7.14 -11.00 8.46
C LYS A 340 -5.77 -10.39 8.25
N THR A 341 -5.72 -9.20 7.65
CA THR A 341 -4.48 -8.45 7.42
C THR A 341 -3.75 -8.18 8.75
N PHE A 342 -4.48 -7.76 9.77
CA PHE A 342 -3.92 -7.53 11.11
C PHE A 342 -3.23 -8.79 11.68
N VAL A 343 -3.89 -9.96 11.63
CA VAL A 343 -3.28 -11.18 12.19
C VAL A 343 -2.13 -11.71 11.32
N GLN A 344 -2.16 -11.47 10.02
CA GLN A 344 -1.05 -11.80 9.13
C GLN A 344 0.19 -10.96 9.47
N GLN A 345 0.02 -9.66 9.69
CA GLN A 345 1.09 -8.75 10.14
C GLN A 345 1.63 -9.12 11.53
N LYS A 346 0.77 -9.59 12.45
CA LYS A 346 1.16 -10.18 13.74
C LYS A 346 2.01 -11.45 13.61
N GLY A 347 2.15 -12.00 12.41
CA GLY A 347 3.00 -13.15 12.11
C GLY A 347 2.24 -14.47 11.99
N PHE A 348 0.97 -14.43 11.56
CA PHE A 348 0.22 -15.60 11.09
C PHE A 348 0.04 -15.53 9.57
N PRO A 349 1.11 -15.67 8.76
CA PRO A 349 1.06 -15.41 7.32
C PRO A 349 0.04 -16.31 6.59
N SER A 350 -0.13 -17.55 7.06
CA SER A 350 -1.09 -18.52 6.51
C SER A 350 -2.53 -18.31 7.00
N ALA A 351 -2.82 -17.23 7.73
CA ALA A 351 -4.17 -16.98 8.24
C ALA A 351 -5.15 -16.65 7.10
N TYR A 352 -6.35 -17.21 7.19
CA TYR A 352 -7.36 -17.06 6.13
C TYR A 352 -8.78 -16.95 6.69
N ILE A 353 -9.66 -16.31 5.92
CA ILE A 353 -11.06 -16.11 6.32
C ILE A 353 -11.84 -17.41 6.14
N VAL A 354 -12.68 -17.73 7.11
CA VAL A 354 -13.65 -18.81 7.04
C VAL A 354 -15.04 -18.26 7.34
N ALA A 355 -16.06 -18.84 6.69
CA ALA A 355 -17.45 -18.47 6.89
C ALA A 355 -18.21 -19.59 7.61
N PHE A 356 -19.14 -19.18 8.48
CA PHE A 356 -20.06 -20.08 9.18
C PHE A 356 -21.50 -19.62 8.99
N LYS A 357 -22.41 -20.56 8.74
CA LYS A 357 -23.86 -20.33 8.77
C LYS A 357 -24.47 -21.21 9.85
N LYS A 358 -25.17 -20.60 10.82
CA LYS A 358 -25.73 -21.32 12.00
C LYS A 358 -24.70 -22.23 12.70
N GLY A 359 -23.47 -21.76 12.83
CA GLY A 359 -22.36 -22.49 13.48
C GLY A 359 -21.70 -23.60 12.66
N ARG A 360 -22.17 -23.88 11.44
CA ARG A 360 -21.56 -24.85 10.51
C ARG A 360 -20.70 -24.13 9.48
N LYS A 361 -19.51 -24.67 9.20
CA LYS A 361 -18.59 -24.08 8.22
C LYS A 361 -19.21 -24.22 6.82
N VAL A 362 -19.20 -23.13 6.05
CA VAL A 362 -19.71 -23.08 4.67
C VAL A 362 -18.59 -22.63 3.73
N ASN A 363 -18.77 -22.85 2.42
CA ASN A 363 -17.80 -22.43 1.42
C ASN A 363 -17.81 -20.90 1.29
N LEU A 364 -16.66 -20.26 1.54
CA LEU A 364 -16.53 -18.80 1.49
C LEU A 364 -16.90 -18.25 0.10
N SER A 365 -16.43 -18.90 -0.97
CA SER A 365 -16.67 -18.44 -2.34
C SER A 365 -18.15 -18.49 -2.72
N GLU A 366 -18.92 -19.46 -2.20
CA GLU A 366 -20.37 -19.55 -2.43
C GLU A 366 -21.12 -18.45 -1.66
N VAL A 367 -20.70 -18.18 -0.42
CA VAL A 367 -21.28 -17.10 0.40
C VAL A 367 -21.10 -15.75 -0.29
N LEU A 368 -19.89 -15.44 -0.76
CA LEU A 368 -19.61 -14.14 -1.41
C LEU A 368 -20.35 -14.00 -2.75
N LYS A 369 -20.59 -15.10 -3.47
CA LYS A 369 -21.38 -15.09 -4.71
C LYS A 369 -22.88 -14.86 -4.46
N SER A 370 -23.42 -15.31 -3.33
CA SER A 370 -24.86 -15.20 -3.05
C SER A 370 -25.38 -13.76 -2.86
N LYS A 371 -24.48 -12.78 -2.69
CA LYS A 371 -24.82 -11.35 -2.61
C LYS A 371 -24.73 -10.63 -3.97
N ALA A 372 -24.13 -11.29 -4.97
CA ALA A 372 -23.93 -10.74 -6.32
C ALA A 372 -25.07 -11.09 -7.31
N ASN A 373 -26.08 -11.84 -6.85
CA ASN A 373 -27.37 -12.09 -7.53
C ASN A 373 -28.47 -11.41 -6.71
#